data_AF-A0A821N7P2-F1
#
_entry.id   AF-A0A821N7P2-F1
#
_cell.length_a   1.000
_cell.length_b   1.000
_cell.length_c   1.000
_cell.angle_alpha   90.00
_cell.angle_beta   90.00
_cell.angle_gamma   90.00
#
_symmetry.space_group_name_H-M   'P 1'
#
loop_
_entity.id
_entity.type
_entity.pdbx_description
1 polymer ?
#
loop_
_entity_poly.entity_id
_entity_poly.type
_entity_poly.pdbx_seq_one_letter_code
_entity_poly.pdbx_strand_id
1 'polypeptide(L)'
;MHAFNIDDGRPVDSIFKPSEHFTMIFNIFVLMTLFNAINCRKIHREKNIFHGISKNPSFYGIWFVIFVVQIILVQYGSFIFSCVALTFKQWMWCLIFGISVLLWHQVVNLIPVPRHMPTYSAGEIYEPALPA
;
A
#
# COMPACT_ATOMS: atom_id res chain seq x y z
N MET A 1 17.50 -22.70 4.37
CA MET A 1 17.40 -21.64 3.34
C MET A 1 18.13 -20.40 3.86
N HIS A 2 19.28 -20.06 3.27
CA HIS A 2 20.31 -19.15 3.81
C HIS A 2 20.13 -17.65 3.49
N ALA A 3 18.98 -17.21 2.96
CA ALA A 3 18.83 -15.86 2.40
C ALA A 3 18.51 -14.77 3.45
N PHE A 4 17.93 -15.15 4.60
CA PHE A 4 17.49 -14.23 5.64
C PHE A 4 17.87 -14.83 6.99
N ASN A 5 19.00 -14.42 7.57
CA ASN A 5 19.52 -14.92 8.84
C ASN A 5 18.56 -14.59 10.03
N ILE A 6 17.44 -15.29 10.10
CA ILE A 6 16.39 -15.21 11.11
C ILE A 6 16.28 -16.61 11.71
N ASP A 7 16.52 -16.74 13.01
CA ASP A 7 16.33 -18.00 13.73
C ASP A 7 14.83 -18.36 13.79
N ASP A 8 14.43 -19.42 13.09
CA ASP A 8 13.07 -20.01 13.12
C ASP A 8 12.86 -21.01 14.28
N GLY A 9 13.68 -20.93 15.34
CA GLY A 9 13.61 -21.83 16.49
C GLY A 9 12.70 -21.29 17.58
N ARG A 10 11.42 -21.69 17.60
CA ARG A 10 10.45 -21.23 18.61
C ARG A 10 10.29 -22.24 19.77
N PRO A 11 10.92 -22.05 20.95
CA PRO A 11 10.36 -22.56 22.21
C PRO A 11 9.18 -21.67 22.65
N VAL A 12 8.27 -22.25 23.42
CA VAL A 12 6.91 -21.75 23.76
C VAL A 12 6.93 -20.47 24.63
N ASP A 13 8.11 -19.94 24.92
CA ASP A 13 8.34 -18.81 25.83
C ASP A 13 8.43 -17.45 25.08
N SER A 14 8.40 -17.48 23.74
CA SER A 14 8.65 -16.32 22.84
C SER A 14 7.47 -15.37 22.61
N ILE A 15 6.28 -15.66 23.18
CA ILE A 15 5.08 -14.82 23.00
C ILE A 15 5.28 -13.40 23.59
N PHE A 16 6.17 -13.26 24.59
CA PHE A 16 6.38 -12.01 25.32
C PHE A 16 7.56 -11.17 24.84
N LYS A 17 8.36 -11.64 23.86
CA LYS A 17 9.47 -10.86 23.30
C LYS A 17 8.98 -10.14 22.04
N PRO A 18 9.00 -8.80 21.97
CA PRO A 18 8.71 -8.09 20.73
C PRO A 18 9.63 -8.60 19.63
N SER A 19 9.05 -9.24 18.61
CA SER A 19 9.80 -9.87 17.52
C SER A 19 10.04 -8.86 16.40
N GLU A 20 11.27 -8.84 15.89
CA GLU A 20 11.64 -8.06 14.70
C GLU A 20 10.71 -8.36 13.53
N HIS A 21 10.24 -9.60 13.41
CA HIS A 21 9.32 -10.04 12.37
C HIS A 21 7.97 -9.32 12.42
N PHE A 22 7.37 -9.15 13.61
CA PHE A 22 6.11 -8.42 13.74
C PHE A 22 6.27 -6.93 13.41
N THR A 23 7.40 -6.34 13.81
CA THR A 23 7.70 -4.94 13.47
C THR A 23 7.93 -4.77 11.97
N MET A 24 8.62 -5.71 11.32
CA MET A 24 8.77 -5.74 9.86
C MET A 24 7.43 -5.85 9.15
N ILE A 25 6.53 -6.75 9.57
CA ILE A 25 5.19 -6.89 8.97
C ILE A 25 4.40 -5.59 9.10
N PHE A 26 4.37 -4.98 10.29
CA PHE A 26 3.72 -3.69 10.50
C PHE A 26 4.31 -2.62 9.58
N ASN A 27 5.64 -2.52 9.50
CA ASN A 27 6.31 -1.54 8.66
C ASN A 27 6.02 -1.74 7.17
N ILE A 28 6.00 -2.99 6.71
CA ILE A 28 5.64 -3.34 5.34
C ILE A 28 4.21 -2.91 5.03
N PHE A 29 3.23 -3.19 5.90
CA PHE A 29 1.84 -2.80 5.64
C PHE A 29 1.64 -1.28 5.57
N VAL A 30 2.31 -0.50 6.42
CA VAL A 30 2.23 0.96 6.36
C VAL A 30 2.89 1.48 5.09
N LEU A 31 4.08 0.98 4.73
CA LEU A 31 4.75 1.36 3.49
C LEU A 31 3.94 0.95 2.25
N MET A 32 3.35 -0.24 2.23
CA MET A 32 2.46 -0.68 1.16
C MET A 32 1.24 0.25 1.03
N THR A 33 0.65 0.68 2.15
CA THR A 33 -0.47 1.64 2.15
C THR A 33 -0.02 2.99 1.58
N LEU A 34 1.18 3.43 1.96
CA LEU A 34 1.79 4.66 1.50
C LEU A 34 2.08 4.65 -0.01
N PHE A 35 2.57 3.53 -0.55
CA PHE A 35 2.78 3.34 -1.99
C PHE A 35 1.46 3.13 -2.74
N ASN A 36 0.48 2.45 -2.16
CA ASN A 36 -0.84 2.29 -2.77
C ASN A 36 -1.57 3.65 -2.92
N ALA A 37 -1.40 4.55 -1.96
CA ALA A 37 -1.93 5.92 -2.07
C ALA A 37 -1.40 6.66 -3.32
N ILE A 38 -0.17 6.36 -3.76
CA ILE A 38 0.40 6.90 -5.01
C ILE A 38 -0.34 6.33 -6.22
N ASN A 39 -0.65 5.03 -6.24
CA ASN A 39 -1.44 4.41 -7.31
C ASN A 39 -2.85 5.03 -7.38
N CYS A 40 -3.50 5.24 -6.23
CA CYS A 40 -4.83 5.88 -6.17
C CYS A 40 -4.84 7.32 -6.72
N ARG A 41 -3.73 8.06 -6.59
CA ARG A 41 -3.63 9.42 -7.15
C ARG A 41 -3.36 9.42 -8.67
N LYS A 42 -2.67 8.42 -9.21
CA LYS A 42 -2.22 8.37 -10.61
C LYS A 42 -3.27 7.91 -11.63
N ILE A 43 -4.57 8.10 -11.37
CA ILE A 43 -5.63 7.77 -12.35
C ILE A 43 -5.77 8.81 -13.48
N HIS A 44 -5.10 9.97 -13.38
CA HIS A 44 -5.11 11.00 -14.42
C HIS A 44 -3.99 10.80 -15.44
N ARG A 45 -4.42 10.58 -16.68
CA ARG A 45 -3.66 10.25 -17.89
C ARG A 45 -2.89 11.45 -18.46
N GLU A 46 -2.08 12.16 -17.67
CA GLU A 46 -1.26 13.28 -18.14
C GLU A 46 0.25 12.95 -18.11
N LYS A 47 0.87 12.95 -19.29
CA LYS A 47 2.27 12.57 -19.54
C LYS A 47 3.29 13.71 -19.30
N ASN A 48 2.97 14.73 -18.53
CA ASN A 48 3.88 15.86 -18.25
C ASN A 48 4.19 15.97 -16.76
N ILE A 49 5.37 15.47 -16.36
CA ILE A 49 5.80 15.38 -14.95
C ILE A 49 6.26 16.74 -14.39
N PHE A 50 6.57 17.73 -15.24
CA PHE A 50 7.08 19.05 -14.82
C PHE A 50 6.07 20.20 -14.93
N HIS A 51 4.89 19.98 -15.51
CA HIS A 51 3.87 21.03 -15.68
C HIS A 51 2.71 20.79 -14.70
N GLY A 52 2.94 20.98 -13.40
CA GLY A 52 1.87 20.83 -12.40
C GLY A 52 2.26 20.29 -11.02
N ILE A 53 3.56 20.07 -10.75
CA ILE A 53 4.08 19.64 -9.43
C ILE A 53 3.54 20.49 -8.26
N SER A 54 3.17 21.76 -8.50
CA SER A 54 2.64 22.69 -7.50
C SER A 54 1.12 22.69 -7.30
N LYS A 55 0.32 21.97 -8.11
CA LYS A 55 -1.14 22.19 -8.12
C LYS A 55 -1.90 21.51 -6.98
N ASN A 56 -1.30 20.54 -6.27
CA ASN A 56 -1.89 19.87 -5.10
C ASN A 56 -0.79 19.37 -4.13
N PRO A 57 -0.18 20.27 -3.34
CA PRO A 57 0.89 19.96 -2.39
C PRO A 57 0.42 19.07 -1.21
N SER A 58 -0.89 19.06 -0.92
CA SER A 58 -1.46 18.36 0.23
C SER A 58 -1.16 16.86 0.24
N PHE A 59 -1.14 16.19 -0.92
CA PHE A 59 -0.82 14.77 -0.98
C PHE A 59 0.64 14.48 -0.61
N TYR A 60 1.59 15.29 -1.09
CA TYR A 60 3.00 15.11 -0.73
C TYR A 60 3.23 15.43 0.75
N GLY A 61 2.52 16.43 1.28
CA GLY A 61 2.52 16.74 2.71
C GLY A 61 2.05 15.56 3.56
N ILE A 62 0.88 15.00 3.25
CA ILE A 62 0.33 13.84 3.99
C ILE A 62 1.24 12.62 3.85
N TRP A 63 1.72 12.33 2.64
CA TRP A 63 2.62 11.22 2.37
C TRP A 63 3.92 11.34 3.18
N PHE A 64 4.52 12.52 3.18
CA PHE A 64 5.74 12.80 3.94
C PHE A 64 5.50 12.73 5.45
N VAL A 65 4.40 13.29 5.96
CA VAL A 65 4.03 13.20 7.38
C VAL A 65 3.88 11.74 7.81
N ILE A 66 3.16 10.92 7.04
CA ILE A 66 2.98 9.49 7.35
C ILE A 66 4.34 8.76 7.32
N PHE A 67 5.21 9.06 6.36
CA PHE A 67 6.54 8.47 6.28
C PHE A 67 7.43 8.83 7.49
N VAL A 68 7.42 10.09 7.91
CA VAL A 68 8.19 10.54 9.09
C VAL A 68 7.63 9.93 10.37
N VAL A 69 6.31 9.92 10.54
CA VAL A 69 5.65 9.23 11.66
C VAL A 69 6.03 7.76 11.69
N GLN A 70 6.09 7.11 10.52
CA GLN A 70 6.50 5.71 10.43
C GLN A 70 7.94 5.48 10.90
N ILE A 71 8.87 6.36 10.57
CA ILE A 71 10.25 6.31 11.08
C ILE A 71 10.25 6.45 12.61
N ILE A 72 9.47 7.40 13.16
CA ILE A 72 9.40 7.63 14.61
C ILE A 72 8.80 6.41 15.32
N LEU A 73 7.73 5.82 14.78
CA LEU A 73 7.08 4.63 15.35
C LEU A 73 7.99 3.41 15.30
N VAL A 74 8.70 3.17 14.21
CA VAL A 74 9.60 2.01 14.11
C VAL A 74 10.83 2.17 14.99
N GLN A 75 11.39 3.38 15.10
CA GLN A 75 12.62 3.62 15.86
C GLN A 75 12.37 3.83 17.35
N TYR A 76 11.25 4.45 17.73
CA TYR A 76 10.95 4.86 19.11
C TYR A 76 9.62 4.31 19.65
N GLY A 77 8.84 3.58 18.86
CA GLY A 77 7.56 2.98 19.27
C GLY A 77 7.70 1.72 20.13
N SER A 78 8.89 1.44 20.65
CA SER A 78 9.16 0.26 21.49
C SER A 78 8.29 0.22 22.75
N PHE A 79 7.98 1.38 23.35
CA PHE A 79 7.22 1.46 24.61
C PHE A 79 5.72 1.20 24.45
N ILE A 80 5.10 1.65 23.34
CA ILE A 80 3.64 1.62 23.15
C ILE A 80 3.21 0.53 22.17
N PHE A 81 4.01 0.31 21.12
CA PHE A 81 3.70 -0.61 20.04
C PHE A 81 4.54 -1.88 20.08
N SER A 82 5.38 -2.05 21.11
CA SER A 82 6.29 -3.19 21.22
C SER A 82 7.13 -3.38 19.93
N CYS A 83 7.48 -2.27 19.29
CA CYS A 83 8.30 -2.28 18.07
C CYS A 83 9.78 -2.41 18.42
N VAL A 84 10.50 -3.21 17.64
CA VAL A 84 11.97 -3.27 17.70
C VAL A 84 12.54 -2.37 16.62
N ALA A 85 13.56 -1.59 16.96
CA ALA A 85 14.27 -0.77 16.00
C ALA A 85 14.84 -1.64 14.86
N LEU A 86 14.33 -1.45 13.64
CA LEU A 86 14.79 -2.19 12.47
C LEU A 86 16.20 -1.74 12.06
N THR A 87 17.02 -2.70 11.64
CA THR A 87 18.31 -2.42 10.99
C THR A 87 18.08 -1.84 9.59
N PHE A 88 19.02 -1.05 9.08
CA PHE A 88 18.97 -0.49 7.72
C PHE A 88 18.68 -1.55 6.62
N LYS A 89 19.27 -2.75 6.73
CA LYS A 89 19.00 -3.87 5.81
C LYS A 89 17.53 -4.30 5.83
N GLN A 90 16.91 -4.41 7.01
CA GLN A 90 15.49 -4.76 7.14
C GLN A 90 14.59 -3.65 6.59
N TRP A 91 14.97 -2.39 6.80
CA TRP A 91 14.33 -1.24 6.17
C TRP A 91 14.34 -1.32 4.64
N MET A 92 15.47 -1.69 4.04
CA MET A 92 15.57 -1.86 2.58
C MET A 92 14.65 -2.98 2.08
N TRP A 93 14.58 -4.11 2.79
CA TRP A 93 13.62 -5.17 2.45
C TRP A 93 12.16 -4.68 2.54
N CYS A 94 11.81 -3.92 3.58
CA CYS A 94 10.48 -3.35 3.73
C CYS A 94 10.12 -2.38 2.58
N LEU A 95 11.09 -1.56 2.15
CA LEU A 95 10.91 -0.66 1.01
C LEU A 95 10.73 -1.42 -0.31
N ILE A 96 11.49 -2.48 -0.54
CA ILE A 96 11.34 -3.34 -1.74
C ILE A 96 9.92 -3.91 -1.79
N PHE A 97 9.43 -4.46 -0.68
CA PHE A 97 8.06 -4.95 -0.59
C PHE A 97 7.02 -3.85 -0.79
N GLY A 98 7.22 -2.65 -0.23
CA GLY A 98 6.35 -1.52 -0.46
C GLY A 98 6.28 -1.09 -1.94
N ILE A 99 7.44 -0.97 -2.60
CA ILE A 99 7.53 -0.58 -4.03
C ILE A 99 6.89 -1.64 -4.93
N SER A 100 6.93 -2.92 -4.56
CA SER A 100 6.33 -4.01 -5.34
C SER A 100 4.83 -3.79 -5.61
N VAL A 101 4.12 -3.07 -4.73
CA VAL A 101 2.70 -2.71 -4.91
C VAL A 101 2.49 -1.79 -6.11
N LEU A 102 3.44 -0.88 -6.38
CA LEU A 102 3.40 -0.03 -7.58
C LEU A 102 3.53 -0.87 -8.84
N LEU A 103 4.45 -1.85 -8.83
CA LEU A 103 4.67 -2.76 -9.96
C LEU A 103 3.45 -3.65 -10.20
N TRP A 104 2.88 -4.22 -9.13
CA TRP A 104 1.67 -5.04 -9.20
C TRP A 104 0.49 -4.27 -9.82
N HIS A 105 0.31 -3.00 -9.45
CA HIS A 105 -0.71 -2.15 -10.07
C HIS A 105 -0.51 -1.97 -11.58
N GLN A 106 0.74 -1.84 -12.06
CA GLN A 106 1.01 -1.79 -13.50
C GLN A 106 0.64 -3.12 -14.18
N VAL A 107 0.97 -4.26 -13.57
CA VAL A 107 0.64 -5.59 -14.10
C VAL A 107 -0.88 -5.78 -14.22
N VAL A 108 -1.65 -5.41 -13.19
CA VAL A 108 -3.13 -5.49 -13.23
C VAL A 108 -3.71 -4.61 -14.33
N ASN A 109 -3.14 -3.41 -14.54
CA ASN A 109 -3.59 -2.52 -15.61
C ASN A 109 -3.30 -3.05 -17.03
N LEU A 110 -2.43 -4.05 -17.18
CA LEU A 110 -2.19 -4.70 -18.48
C LEU A 110 -3.29 -5.69 -18.86
N ILE A 111 -4.13 -6.12 -17.91
CA ILE A 111 -5.23 -7.04 -18.18
C ILE A 111 -6.40 -6.21 -18.76
N PRO A 112 -6.74 -6.38 -20.05
CA PRO A 112 -7.84 -5.65 -20.65
C PRO A 112 -9.16 -6.16 -20.06
N VAL A 113 -9.78 -5.38 -19.19
CA VAL A 113 -11.12 -5.67 -18.69
C VAL A 113 -12.13 -5.25 -19.76
N PRO A 114 -12.93 -6.17 -20.33
CA PRO A 114 -13.97 -5.80 -21.28
C PRO A 114 -14.98 -4.88 -20.59
N ARG A 115 -15.04 -3.61 -21.01
CA ARG A 115 -16.11 -2.71 -20.60
C ARG A 115 -17.36 -3.06 -21.40
N HIS A 116 -18.13 -4.03 -20.91
CA HIS A 116 -19.54 -4.15 -21.24
C HIS A 116 -20.34 -3.51 -20.11
N MET A 117 -20.49 -2.19 -20.17
CA MET A 117 -21.58 -1.54 -19.47
C MET A 117 -22.79 -1.65 -20.41
N PRO A 118 -23.78 -2.52 -20.14
CA PRO A 118 -25.07 -2.38 -20.80
C PRO A 118 -25.62 -1.02 -20.36
N THR A 119 -25.74 -0.10 -21.32
CA THR A 119 -26.47 1.15 -21.14
C THR A 119 -27.92 0.77 -20.97
N TYR A 120 -28.38 0.54 -19.73
CA TYR A 120 -29.81 0.50 -19.46
C TYR A 120 -30.32 1.92 -19.65
N SER A 121 -30.86 2.17 -20.84
CA SER A 121 -31.55 3.41 -21.15
C SER A 121 -32.79 3.46 -20.29
N ALA A 122 -32.97 4.53 -19.51
CA ALA A 122 -34.08 4.71 -18.58
C ALA A 122 -35.49 4.65 -19.23
N GLY A 123 -35.57 4.48 -20.55
CA GLY A 123 -36.81 4.31 -21.31
C GLY A 123 -37.31 2.87 -21.45
N GLU A 124 -36.49 1.83 -21.26
CA GLU A 124 -36.94 0.43 -21.48
C GLU A 124 -37.72 -0.18 -20.30
N ILE A 125 -37.75 0.50 -19.14
CA ILE A 125 -38.43 0.00 -17.93
C ILE A 125 -39.88 0.53 -17.83
N TYR A 126 -40.28 1.48 -18.68
CA TYR A 126 -41.62 2.12 -18.63
C TYR A 126 -42.63 1.59 -19.65
N GLU A 127 -42.37 0.46 -20.30
CA GLU A 127 -43.39 -0.19 -21.15
C GLU A 127 -43.93 -1.42 -20.41
N PRO A 128 -44.94 -1.26 -19.52
CA PRO A 128 -45.64 -2.41 -18.99
C PRO A 128 -46.37 -3.08 -20.16
N ALA A 129 -46.06 -4.35 -20.41
CA ALA A 129 -46.76 -5.19 -21.39
C ALA A 129 -48.26 -5.17 -21.10
N LEU A 130 -49.01 -4.33 -21.82
CA LEU A 130 -50.47 -4.32 -21.80
C LEU A 130 -50.94 -5.57 -22.54
N PRO A 131 -51.66 -6.50 -21.89
CA PRO A 131 -52.38 -7.53 -22.63
C PRO A 131 -53.51 -6.86 -23.42
N ALA A 132 -53.54 -7.12 -24.73
CA ALA A 132 -54.64 -6.79 -25.62
C ALA A 132 -55.90 -7.62 -25.31
#